data_AF-A0A3M6KAD3-F1
#
_entry.id   AF-A0A3M6KAD3-F1
#
_cell.length_a   1.000
_cell.length_b   1.000
_cell.length_c   1.000
_cell.angle_alpha   90.00
_cell.angle_beta   90.00
_cell.angle_gamma   90.00
#
_symmetry.space_group_name_H-M   'P 1'
#
loop_
_entity.id
_entity.type
_entity.pdbx_description
1 polymer ?
#
loop_
_entity_poly.entity_id
_entity_poly.type
_entity_poly.pdbx_seq_one_letter_code
_entity_poly.pdbx_strand_id
1 'polypeptide(L)'
;MGFIQLKLPKRIKKKIENSRRNRDAQANHEEWLHSQGLDNYTLKQKAKKFKGYDIPKYTSDPNHPKCGDKIPVNGGGKKEEMKYSGKRKLIGIGLMHKSNLVPIWDEEGAKEISTMRRN
;
A
#
# COMPACT_ATOMS: atom_id res chain seq x y z
N MET A 1 -6.94 -23.25 46.55
CA MET A 1 -8.31 -23.80 46.41
C MET A 1 -8.36 -24.60 45.11
N GLY A 2 -8.32 -25.92 45.18
CA GLY A 2 -8.40 -26.78 43.99
C GLY A 2 -9.85 -27.13 43.69
N PHE A 3 -10.33 -26.86 42.47
CA PHE A 3 -11.66 -27.26 42.04
C PHE A 3 -11.68 -28.77 41.75
N ILE A 4 -12.66 -29.47 42.31
CA ILE A 4 -12.92 -30.90 42.01
C ILE A 4 -13.50 -30.97 40.59
N GLN A 5 -12.71 -31.43 39.63
CA GLN A 5 -13.18 -31.61 38.26
C GLN A 5 -13.89 -32.97 38.12
N LEU A 6 -15.22 -32.95 38.11
CA LEU A 6 -16.03 -34.15 37.88
C LEU A 6 -15.82 -34.65 36.44
N LYS A 7 -15.53 -35.95 36.29
CA LYS A 7 -15.34 -36.59 34.98
C LYS A 7 -16.68 -36.67 34.24
N LEU A 8 -16.87 -35.85 33.21
CA LEU A 8 -18.06 -35.88 32.36
C LEU A 8 -18.25 -37.28 31.75
N PRO A 9 -19.46 -37.87 31.84
CA PRO A 9 -19.73 -39.16 31.22
C PRO A 9 -19.57 -39.07 29.71
N LYS A 10 -18.95 -40.08 29.10
CA LYS A 10 -18.77 -40.14 27.64
C LYS A 10 -20.15 -40.09 26.97
N ARG A 11 -20.36 -39.14 26.06
CA ARG A 11 -21.58 -39.04 25.25
C ARG A 11 -21.71 -40.29 24.37
N ILE A 12 -22.59 -41.21 24.74
CA ILE A 12 -22.87 -42.42 23.95
C ILE A 12 -23.74 -42.02 22.76
N LYS A 13 -23.16 -42.05 21.55
CA LYS A 13 -23.91 -41.87 20.30
C LYS A 13 -24.53 -43.21 19.93
N LYS A 14 -25.84 -43.39 20.12
CA LYS A 14 -26.56 -44.55 19.59
C LYS A 14 -26.85 -44.33 18.10
N LYS A 15 -26.38 -45.24 17.26
CA LYS A 15 -26.72 -45.24 15.82
C LYS A 15 -28.14 -45.77 15.70
N ILE A 16 -29.09 -44.89 15.37
CA ILE A 16 -30.47 -45.29 15.08
C ILE A 16 -30.48 -45.95 13.70
N GLU A 17 -31.19 -47.07 13.58
CA GLU A 17 -31.34 -47.78 12.32
C GLU A 17 -32.17 -46.98 11.31
N ASN A 18 -32.05 -47.33 10.02
CA ASN A 18 -32.75 -46.62 8.96
C ASN A 18 -34.26 -46.95 8.99
N SER A 19 -35.00 -46.13 9.73
CA SER A 19 -36.45 -46.22 9.87
C SER A 19 -37.15 -46.12 8.51
N ARG A 20 -38.37 -46.67 8.42
CA ARG A 20 -39.19 -46.57 7.21
C ARG A 20 -39.37 -45.12 6.74
N ARG A 21 -39.64 -44.21 7.68
CA ARG A 21 -39.78 -42.76 7.40
C ARG A 21 -38.54 -42.17 6.73
N ASN A 22 -37.34 -42.57 7.16
CA ASN A 22 -36.11 -42.07 6.57
C ASN A 22 -35.88 -42.62 5.16
N ARG A 23 -36.28 -43.87 4.90
CA ARG A 23 -36.25 -44.45 3.54
C ARG A 23 -37.22 -43.74 2.61
N ASP A 24 -38.45 -43.50 3.06
CA ASP A 24 -39.46 -42.79 2.27
C ASP A 24 -39.00 -41.34 1.97
N ALA A 25 -38.43 -40.64 2.96
CA ALA A 25 -37.86 -39.31 2.77
C ALA A 25 -36.68 -39.30 1.78
N GLN A 26 -35.81 -40.31 1.83
CA GLN A 26 -34.69 -40.45 0.91
C GLN A 26 -35.17 -40.70 -0.52
N ALA A 27 -36.17 -41.57 -0.72
CA ALA A 27 -36.76 -41.85 -2.02
C ALA A 27 -37.39 -40.58 -2.63
N ASN A 28 -38.19 -39.84 -1.86
CA ASN A 28 -38.77 -38.56 -2.30
C ASN A 28 -37.69 -37.54 -2.69
N HIS A 29 -36.59 -37.49 -1.94
CA HIS A 29 -35.47 -36.60 -2.26
C HIS A 29 -34.74 -37.01 -3.55
N GLU A 30 -34.56 -38.31 -3.79
CA GLU A 30 -33.95 -38.82 -5.01
C GLU A 30 -34.83 -38.56 -6.25
N GLU A 31 -36.15 -38.73 -6.13
CA GLU A 31 -37.11 -38.35 -7.17
C GLU A 31 -37.06 -36.86 -7.47
N TRP A 32 -37.00 -36.02 -6.43
CA TRP A 32 -36.84 -34.58 -6.60
C TRP A 32 -35.54 -34.23 -7.32
N LEU A 33 -34.39 -34.81 -6.92
CA LEU A 33 -33.11 -34.60 -7.58
C LEU A 33 -33.14 -35.00 -9.06
N HIS A 34 -33.82 -36.11 -9.38
CA HIS A 34 -34.02 -36.55 -10.75
C HIS A 34 -34.89 -35.55 -11.55
N SER A 35 -35.98 -35.04 -10.96
CA SER A 35 -36.82 -34.02 -11.60
C SER A 35 -36.06 -32.72 -11.91
N GLN A 36 -35.11 -32.35 -11.05
CA GLN A 36 -34.26 -31.17 -11.22
C GLN A 36 -33.06 -31.42 -12.15
N GLY A 37 -32.84 -32.67 -12.60
CA GLY A 37 -31.66 -33.05 -13.39
C GLY A 37 -30.34 -32.86 -12.64
N LEU A 38 -30.39 -33.06 -11.33
CA LEU A 38 -29.29 -33.04 -10.36
C LEU A 38 -28.99 -34.46 -9.84
N ASP A 39 -29.56 -35.49 -10.47
CA ASP A 39 -29.24 -36.87 -10.16
C ASP A 39 -27.80 -37.22 -10.54
N ASN A 40 -27.26 -38.23 -9.86
CA ASN A 40 -25.88 -38.66 -10.04
C ASN A 40 -25.57 -39.10 -11.47
N TYR A 41 -26.55 -39.64 -12.20
CA TYR A 41 -26.33 -40.10 -13.57
C TYR A 41 -26.22 -38.91 -14.53
N THR A 42 -27.18 -37.99 -14.52
CA THR A 42 -27.12 -36.80 -15.39
C THR A 42 -25.93 -35.91 -15.06
N LEU A 43 -25.60 -35.72 -13.77
CA LEU A 43 -24.42 -34.94 -13.37
C LEU A 43 -23.12 -35.57 -13.88
N LYS A 44 -22.96 -36.89 -13.80
CA LYS A 44 -21.79 -37.58 -14.36
C LYS A 44 -21.70 -37.42 -15.87
N GLN A 45 -22.82 -37.46 -16.59
CA GLN A 45 -22.84 -37.23 -18.04
C GLN A 45 -22.51 -35.79 -18.40
N LYS A 46 -23.08 -34.81 -17.66
CA LYS A 46 -22.77 -33.38 -17.81
C LYS A 46 -21.28 -33.12 -17.55
N ALA A 47 -20.72 -33.67 -16.48
CA ALA A 47 -19.31 -33.53 -16.14
C ALA A 47 -18.38 -34.11 -17.23
N LYS A 48 -18.71 -35.27 -17.80
CA LYS A 48 -17.94 -35.85 -18.93
C LYS A 48 -17.94 -34.96 -20.17
N LYS A 49 -19.04 -34.26 -20.43
CA LYS A 49 -19.20 -33.37 -21.59
C LYS A 49 -18.71 -31.94 -21.32
N PHE A 50 -18.44 -31.59 -20.07
CA PHE A 50 -18.02 -30.27 -19.67
C PHE A 50 -16.57 -30.02 -20.12
N LYS A 51 -16.39 -29.13 -21.10
CA LYS A 51 -15.07 -28.78 -21.64
C LYS A 51 -14.34 -27.71 -20.84
N GLY A 52 -14.90 -27.27 -19.71
CA GLY A 52 -14.42 -26.11 -18.96
C GLY A 52 -15.06 -24.81 -19.43
N TYR A 53 -14.62 -23.70 -18.83
CA TYR A 53 -14.90 -22.35 -19.31
C TYR A 53 -13.74 -21.86 -20.16
N ASP A 54 -14.03 -20.99 -21.13
CA ASP A 54 -12.99 -20.33 -21.90
C ASP A 54 -12.16 -19.44 -20.97
N ILE A 55 -10.90 -19.82 -20.79
CA ILE A 55 -9.96 -19.06 -19.96
C ILE A 55 -9.61 -17.78 -20.72
N PRO A 56 -9.84 -16.59 -20.15
CA PRO A 56 -9.50 -15.35 -20.83
C PRO A 56 -7.98 -15.28 -21.03
N LYS A 57 -7.57 -14.69 -22.16
CA LYS A 57 -6.16 -14.49 -22.45
C LYS A 57 -5.60 -13.41 -21.53
N TYR A 58 -4.80 -13.80 -20.54
CA TYR A 58 -4.18 -12.87 -19.58
C TYR A 58 -3.00 -12.05 -20.14
N THR A 59 -2.88 -11.92 -21.45
CA THR A 59 -1.85 -11.07 -22.05
C THR A 59 -2.31 -9.63 -22.03
N SER A 60 -1.42 -8.70 -21.67
CA SER A 60 -1.70 -7.27 -21.75
C SER A 60 -2.09 -6.87 -23.18
N ASP A 61 -3.16 -6.08 -23.31
CA ASP A 61 -3.59 -5.51 -24.58
C ASP A 61 -2.50 -4.59 -25.15
N PRO A 62 -2.00 -4.82 -26.38
CA PRO A 62 -1.04 -3.94 -27.03
C PRO A 62 -1.49 -2.47 -27.15
N ASN A 63 -2.81 -2.23 -27.13
CA ASN A 63 -3.41 -0.89 -27.21
C ASN A 63 -3.54 -0.20 -25.85
N HIS A 64 -3.22 -0.89 -24.75
CA HIS A 64 -3.25 -0.27 -23.43
C HIS A 64 -2.12 0.77 -23.30
N PRO A 65 -2.39 1.98 -22.77
CA PRO A 65 -1.34 2.94 -22.50
C PRO A 65 -0.31 2.33 -21.54
N LYS A 66 0.94 2.26 -21.98
CA LYS A 66 2.02 1.70 -21.15
C LYS A 66 2.22 2.60 -19.94
N CYS A 67 2.30 2.00 -18.75
CA CYS A 67 2.73 2.70 -17.56
C CYS A 67 4.11 3.31 -17.80
N GLY A 68 4.32 4.52 -17.31
CA GLY A 68 5.63 5.14 -17.33
C GLY A 68 6.52 4.46 -16.31
N ASP A 69 7.19 3.37 -16.67
CA ASP A 69 8.24 2.72 -15.86
C ASP A 69 9.53 3.58 -15.79
N LYS A 70 9.37 4.89 -15.92
CA LYS A 70 10.41 5.88 -15.75
C LYS A 70 10.22 6.46 -14.36
N ILE A 71 11.25 6.38 -13.53
CA ILE A 71 11.30 7.16 -12.29
C ILE A 71 11.00 8.61 -12.71
N PRO A 72 9.98 9.27 -12.13
CA PRO A 72 9.70 10.66 -12.43
C PRO A 72 10.83 11.50 -11.86
N VAL A 73 11.94 11.55 -12.59
CA VAL A 73 12.94 12.59 -12.49
C VAL A 73 12.28 13.83 -13.07
N ASN A 74 11.37 14.40 -12.28
CA ASN A 74 10.82 15.72 -12.52
C ASN A 74 12.02 16.60 -12.86
N GLY A 75 12.06 17.17 -14.06
CA GLY A 75 13.25 17.72 -14.73
C GLY A 75 13.88 18.95 -14.08
N GLY A 76 13.93 19.03 -12.75
CA GLY A 76 14.82 19.89 -12.01
C GLY A 76 16.12 19.15 -11.74
N GLY A 77 17.13 19.36 -12.58
CA GLY A 77 18.50 19.15 -12.15
C GLY A 77 18.70 19.81 -10.78
N LYS A 78 19.52 19.21 -9.91
CA LYS A 78 19.81 19.74 -8.58
C LYS A 78 20.04 21.26 -8.70
N LYS A 79 19.21 22.06 -8.02
CA LYS A 79 19.32 23.53 -8.04
C LYS A 79 20.78 23.91 -7.80
N GLU A 80 21.34 24.75 -8.67
CA GLU A 80 22.73 25.17 -8.52
C GLU A 80 22.96 25.77 -7.13
N GLU A 81 24.04 25.33 -6.49
CA GLU A 81 24.41 25.81 -5.16
C GLU A 81 24.83 27.28 -5.27
N MET A 82 24.21 28.14 -4.46
CA MET A 82 24.55 29.57 -4.37
C MET A 82 25.94 29.71 -3.74
N LYS A 83 26.99 29.64 -4.57
CA LYS A 83 28.38 29.85 -4.14
C LYS A 83 28.68 31.33 -4.05
N TYR A 84 29.28 31.75 -2.94
CA TYR A 84 29.72 33.13 -2.76
C TYR A 84 30.76 33.49 -3.82
N SER A 85 30.55 34.58 -4.56
CA SER A 85 31.40 34.96 -5.71
C SER A 85 32.76 35.55 -5.31
N GLY A 86 33.00 35.82 -4.02
CA GLY A 86 34.25 36.41 -3.53
C GLY A 86 34.52 37.84 -3.99
N LYS A 87 33.62 38.45 -4.76
CA LYS A 87 33.77 39.82 -5.31
C LYS A 87 33.76 40.89 -4.23
N ARG A 88 32.93 40.72 -3.20
CA ARG A 88 32.97 41.56 -1.99
C ARG A 88 33.81 40.82 -0.95
N LYS A 89 34.85 41.45 -0.43
CA LYS A 89 35.64 40.90 0.68
C LYS A 89 35.43 41.81 1.87
N LEU A 90 35.30 41.23 3.06
CA LEU A 90 35.26 42.03 4.27
C LEU A 90 36.64 42.65 4.44
N ILE A 91 36.72 43.98 4.30
CA ILE A 91 37.96 44.73 4.48
C ILE A 91 38.24 44.88 5.98
N GLY A 92 37.19 45.14 6.77
CA GLY A 92 37.30 45.26 8.21
C GLY A 92 35.95 45.55 8.89
N ILE A 93 35.99 45.73 10.21
CA ILE A 93 34.81 46.09 11.01
C ILE A 93 35.07 47.49 11.57
N GLY A 94 34.20 48.45 11.21
CA GLY A 94 34.20 49.80 11.74
C GLY A 94 33.36 49.91 13.00
N LEU A 95 33.84 50.63 14.01
CA LEU A 95 33.07 50.97 15.19
C LEU A 95 32.49 52.38 15.01
N MET A 96 31.20 52.50 14.74
CA MET A 96 30.55 53.81 14.59
C MET A 96 30.25 54.46 15.95
N HIS A 97 29.77 53.67 16.93
CA HIS A 97 29.65 54.08 18.34
C HIS A 97 30.04 52.91 19.26
N LYS A 98 30.21 53.14 20.57
CA LYS A 98 30.76 52.17 21.55
C LYS A 98 30.13 50.75 21.51
N SER A 99 28.92 50.61 20.97
CA SER A 99 28.17 49.35 20.88
C SER A 99 27.78 48.92 19.46
N ASN A 100 28.05 49.70 18.40
CA ASN A 100 27.75 49.29 17.00
C ASN A 100 29.02 48.97 16.22
N LEU A 101 29.13 47.69 15.83
CA LEU A 101 30.13 47.17 14.90
C LEU A 101 29.50 47.01 13.52
N VAL A 102 30.04 47.70 12.52
CA VAL A 102 29.54 47.71 11.14
C VAL A 102 30.58 47.08 10.20
N PRO A 103 30.21 46.07 9.39
CA PRO A 103 31.11 45.47 8.42
C PRO A 103 31.36 46.40 7.22
N ILE A 104 32.62 46.56 6.84
CA ILE A 104 33.08 47.42 5.73
C ILE A 104 33.53 46.54 4.58
N TRP A 105 32.96 46.77 3.40
CA TRP A 105 33.17 45.94 2.21
C TRP A 105 34.03 46.61 1.14
N ASP A 106 34.09 47.95 1.13
CA ASP A 106 34.79 48.77 0.13
C ASP A 106 35.48 49.98 0.79
N GLU A 107 36.47 50.59 0.11
CA GLU A 107 37.24 51.73 0.64
C GLU A 107 36.39 52.98 0.91
N GLU A 108 35.32 53.19 0.15
CA GLU A 108 34.41 54.32 0.32
C GLU A 108 33.68 54.24 1.67
N GLY A 109 33.15 53.07 2.02
CA GLY A 109 32.54 52.83 3.33
C GLY A 109 33.51 52.98 4.49
N ALA A 110 34.80 52.68 4.28
CA ALA A 110 35.84 52.96 5.28
C ALA A 110 36.04 54.46 5.50
N LYS A 111 36.04 55.27 4.43
CA LYS A 111 36.20 56.73 4.48
C LYS A 111 34.98 57.41 5.12
N GLU A 112 33.77 56.97 4.79
CA GLU A 112 32.54 57.49 5.38
C GLU A 112 32.49 57.26 6.90
N ILE A 113 32.75 56.03 7.35
CA ILE A 113 32.75 55.70 8.79
C ILE A 113 33.86 56.46 9.53
N SER A 114 35.04 56.63 8.91
CA SER A 114 36.12 57.41 9.52
C SER A 114 35.75 58.89 9.68
N THR A 115 35.07 59.46 8.69
CA THR A 115 34.61 60.86 8.70
C THR A 115 33.51 61.07 9.75
N MET A 116 32.52 60.17 9.84
CA MET A 116 31.45 60.24 10.85
C MET A 116 31.95 60.11 12.29
N ARG A 117 33.10 59.44 12.52
CA ARG A 117 33.72 59.37 13.86
C ARG A 117 34.48 60.62 14.25
N ARG A 118 34.91 61.43 13.27
CA ARG A 118 35.79 62.59 13.47
C ARG A 118 35.03 63.90 13.59
N ASN A 119 33.82 63.96 13.05
CA ASN A 119 32.88 65.09 13.20
C ASN A 119 32.01 64.90 14.44
#